data_AF-A0A416SZK1-F1
#
_entry.id   AF-A0A416SZK1-F1
#
_cell.length_a   1.000
_cell.length_b   1.000
_cell.length_c   1.000
_cell.angle_alpha   90.00
_cell.angle_beta   90.00
_cell.angle_gamma   90.00
#
_symmetry.space_group_name_H-M   'P 1'
#
loop_
_entity.id
_entity.type
_entity.pdbx_description
1 polymer ?
#
loop_
_entity_poly.entity_id
_entity_poly.type
_entity_poly.pdbx_seq_one_letter_code
_entity_poly.pdbx_strand_id
1 'polypeptide(L)'
;MLTGADFEQVCHVETDTTIYSFRKLIQLLSNCNPNTIEILGLEPEQYFYISPIGQELLDHKSLFLSQKAIQSFGGYANSQLRRLDNKSARLTGQAQREQHILNSIQNASYDFKERYFSYTEDNIHLYLDSSPRDDMEAEIYMDLSLKHYPLRDYRSMWNEMNSIVRDYDKLGKRNKHAIEHAKLSKHMMHLVRLYLMAFDILEKEKSTRTANRIFHF
;
A
#
# COMPACT_ATOMS: atom_id res chain seq x y z
N MET A 1 15.06 -23.48 21.53
CA MET A 1 16.13 -22.50 21.26
C MET A 1 15.64 -21.13 21.70
N LEU A 2 16.00 -20.74 22.93
CA LEU A 2 15.71 -19.45 23.59
C LEU A 2 17.03 -18.67 23.75
N THR A 3 17.85 -18.63 22.69
CA THR A 3 19.16 -17.98 22.71
C THR A 3 19.03 -16.66 21.97
N GLY A 4 19.26 -15.53 22.66
CA GLY A 4 18.95 -14.15 22.26
C GLY A 4 19.57 -13.58 20.97
N ALA A 5 19.94 -14.42 20.01
CA ALA A 5 20.14 -14.04 18.61
C ALA A 5 18.86 -14.41 17.84
N ASP A 6 17.95 -13.46 17.71
CA ASP A 6 16.78 -13.59 16.85
C ASP A 6 17.21 -13.33 15.40
N PHE A 7 17.07 -14.33 14.53
CA PHE A 7 17.42 -14.16 13.12
C PHE A 7 16.36 -13.36 12.34
N GLU A 8 15.25 -12.97 12.98
CA GLU A 8 14.11 -12.23 12.42
C GLU A 8 13.45 -12.95 11.22
N GLN A 9 14.13 -12.96 10.08
CA GLN A 9 13.73 -13.68 8.88
C GLN A 9 14.96 -14.05 8.04
N VAL A 10 14.87 -15.20 7.36
CA VAL A 10 15.83 -15.62 6.33
C VAL A 10 15.06 -15.81 5.03
N CYS A 11 15.50 -15.14 3.97
CA CYS A 11 14.93 -15.25 2.63
C CYS A 11 15.90 -16.01 1.71
N HIS A 12 15.39 -17.04 1.04
CA HIS A 12 16.11 -17.77 0.01
C HIS A 12 15.44 -17.51 -1.35
N VAL A 13 16.09 -16.71 -2.19
CA VAL A 13 15.48 -16.16 -3.42
C VAL A 13 15.26 -17.23 -4.48
N GLU A 14 16.19 -18.19 -4.62
CA GLU A 14 16.12 -19.22 -5.68
C GLU A 14 14.91 -20.14 -5.53
N THR A 15 14.51 -20.40 -4.28
CA THR A 15 13.37 -21.28 -3.96
C THR A 15 12.14 -20.50 -3.49
N ASP A 16 12.15 -19.17 -3.61
CA ASP A 16 11.12 -18.26 -3.10
C ASP A 16 10.67 -18.61 -1.66
N THR A 17 11.63 -18.94 -0.80
CA THR A 17 11.38 -19.44 0.55
C THR A 17 11.69 -18.36 1.57
N THR A 18 10.76 -18.09 2.49
CA THR A 18 11.00 -17.21 3.63
C THR A 18 10.74 -17.95 4.92
N ILE A 19 11.73 -17.96 5.81
CA ILE A 19 11.64 -18.54 7.15
C ILE A 19 11.61 -17.38 8.14
N TYR A 20 10.54 -17.28 8.91
CA TYR A 20 10.43 -16.32 10.01
C TYR A 20 10.87 -16.96 11.31
N SER A 21 11.51 -16.19 12.18
CA SER A 21 11.65 -16.60 13.58
C SER A 21 10.27 -16.65 14.24
N PHE A 22 10.13 -17.46 15.30
CA PHE A 22 8.85 -17.56 16.01
C PHE A 22 8.39 -16.19 16.55
N ARG A 23 9.30 -15.42 17.16
CA ARG A 23 8.99 -14.08 17.67
C ARG A 23 8.53 -13.15 16.55
N LYS A 24 9.24 -13.15 15.42
CA LYS A 24 8.86 -12.33 14.27
C LYS A 24 7.49 -12.72 13.73
N LEU A 25 7.22 -14.02 13.61
CA LEU A 25 5.95 -14.53 13.15
C LEU A 25 4.80 -14.06 14.06
N ILE A 26 4.94 -14.21 15.37
CA ILE A 26 3.93 -13.74 16.33
C ILE A 26 3.70 -12.23 16.19
N GLN A 27 4.76 -11.43 16.09
CA GLN A 27 4.62 -9.98 15.89
C GLN A 27 3.89 -9.63 14.59
N LEU A 28 4.17 -10.34 13.49
CA LEU A 28 3.50 -10.13 12.20
C LEU A 28 2.02 -10.53 12.27
N LEU A 29 1.71 -11.65 12.91
CA LEU A 29 0.33 -12.13 13.12
C LEU A 29 -0.48 -11.16 14.00
N SER A 30 0.07 -10.69 15.13
CA SER A 30 -0.60 -9.73 16.01
C SER A 30 -0.87 -8.37 15.35
N ASN A 31 -0.11 -8.03 14.31
CA ASN A 31 -0.32 -6.83 13.50
C ASN A 31 -1.15 -7.10 12.24
N CYS A 32 -1.80 -8.27 12.15
CA CYS A 32 -2.59 -8.68 11.01
C CYS A 32 -1.88 -8.56 9.65
N ASN A 33 -0.59 -8.90 9.60
CA ASN A 33 0.17 -8.86 8.35
C ASN A 33 -0.48 -9.83 7.33
N PRO A 34 -0.87 -9.34 6.13
CA PRO A 34 -1.64 -10.14 5.18
C PRO A 34 -0.97 -11.43 4.73
N ASN A 35 0.37 -11.46 4.64
CA ASN A 35 1.10 -12.63 4.14
C ASN A 35 1.19 -13.73 5.20
N THR A 36 1.35 -13.36 6.48
CA THR A 36 1.46 -14.35 7.56
C THR A 36 0.08 -14.80 8.05
N ILE A 37 -0.93 -13.92 8.06
CA ILE A 37 -2.30 -14.32 8.41
C ILE A 37 -2.83 -15.37 7.45
N GLU A 38 -2.53 -15.26 6.15
CA GLU A 38 -2.92 -16.25 5.14
C GLU A 38 -2.44 -17.66 5.49
N ILE A 39 -1.30 -17.78 6.17
CA ILE A 39 -0.74 -19.07 6.58
C ILE A 39 -1.63 -19.77 7.61
N LEU A 40 -2.33 -19.04 8.49
CA LEU A 40 -3.27 -19.63 9.47
C LEU A 40 -4.59 -20.09 8.82
N GLY A 41 -4.80 -19.69 7.56
CA GLY A 41 -5.99 -19.94 6.78
C GLY A 41 -5.87 -21.04 5.73
N LEU A 42 -4.76 -21.78 5.74
CA LEU A 42 -4.55 -22.88 4.80
C LEU A 42 -5.36 -24.13 5.20
N GLU A 43 -5.71 -24.93 4.19
CA GLU A 43 -6.30 -26.26 4.40
C GLU A 43 -5.25 -27.22 4.99
N PRO A 44 -5.65 -28.23 5.80
CA PRO A 44 -4.72 -29.15 6.45
C PRO A 44 -3.69 -29.79 5.51
N GLU A 45 -4.08 -30.10 4.27
CA GLU A 45 -3.24 -30.76 3.27
C GLU A 45 -2.18 -29.83 2.67
N GLN A 46 -2.31 -28.51 2.86
CA GLN A 46 -1.37 -27.50 2.36
C GLN A 46 -0.21 -27.26 3.31
N TYR A 47 -0.31 -27.71 4.57
CA TYR A 47 0.81 -27.67 5.50
C TYR A 47 1.72 -28.88 5.25
N PHE A 48 2.93 -28.61 4.78
CA PHE A 48 3.93 -29.68 4.60
C PHE A 48 4.34 -30.32 5.93
N TYR A 49 4.39 -29.53 7.00
CA TYR A 49 4.75 -29.98 8.34
C TYR A 49 4.11 -29.07 9.41
N ILE A 50 3.55 -29.67 10.46
CA ILE A 50 3.02 -28.98 11.63
C ILE A 50 3.65 -29.61 12.88
N SER A 51 4.32 -28.80 13.68
CA SER A 51 4.79 -29.21 15.00
C SER A 51 3.66 -29.08 16.05
N PRO A 52 3.76 -29.72 17.23
CA PRO A 52 2.76 -29.52 18.29
C PRO A 52 2.51 -28.04 18.66
N ILE A 53 3.57 -27.24 18.71
CA ILE A 53 3.47 -25.78 18.94
C ILE A 53 2.77 -25.07 17.77
N GLY A 54 3.04 -25.52 16.54
CA GLY A 54 2.35 -25.02 15.35
C GLY A 54 0.86 -25.34 15.36
N GLN A 55 0.47 -26.53 15.84
CA GLN A 55 -0.92 -26.91 15.99
C GLN A 55 -1.62 -26.03 17.03
N GLU A 56 -0.98 -25.81 18.18
CA GLU A 56 -1.51 -24.92 19.22
C GLU A 56 -1.73 -23.49 18.69
N LEU A 57 -0.83 -23.00 17.84
CA LEU A 57 -0.99 -21.70 17.17
C LEU A 57 -2.20 -21.68 16.22
N LEU A 58 -2.44 -22.75 15.46
CA LEU A 58 -3.59 -22.87 14.55
C LEU A 58 -4.91 -22.97 15.30
N ASP A 59 -4.94 -23.70 16.41
CA ASP A 59 -6.13 -23.86 17.25
C ASP A 59 -6.57 -22.51 17.85
N HIS A 60 -5.62 -21.60 18.08
CA HIS A 60 -5.85 -20.26 18.63
C HIS A 60 -5.76 -19.13 17.60
N LYS A 61 -5.86 -19.44 16.31
CA LYS A 61 -5.68 -18.46 15.22
C LYS A 61 -6.60 -17.23 15.31
N SER A 62 -7.79 -17.39 15.91
CA SER A 62 -8.74 -16.30 16.12
C SER A 62 -8.18 -15.14 16.95
N LEU A 63 -7.19 -15.39 17.82
CA LEU A 63 -6.51 -14.35 18.61
C LEU A 63 -5.80 -13.29 17.74
N PHE A 64 -5.44 -13.65 16.50
CA PHE A 64 -4.74 -12.77 15.56
C PHE A 64 -5.69 -12.08 14.57
N LEU A 65 -6.96 -12.48 14.54
CA LEU A 65 -7.98 -11.87 13.69
C LEU A 65 -8.61 -10.70 14.44
N SER A 66 -8.31 -9.47 14.00
CA SER A 66 -8.81 -8.27 14.66
C SER A 66 -9.17 -7.18 13.64
N GLN A 67 -9.89 -6.16 14.09
CA GLN A 67 -10.21 -4.98 13.27
C GLN A 67 -8.96 -4.22 12.80
N LYS A 68 -7.76 -4.47 13.37
CA LYS A 68 -6.49 -3.97 12.84
C LYS A 68 -6.19 -4.48 11.42
N ALA A 69 -6.85 -5.55 10.98
CA ALA A 69 -6.84 -5.98 9.60
C ALA A 69 -7.35 -4.87 8.65
N ILE A 70 -8.33 -4.06 9.04
CA ILE A 70 -8.81 -2.95 8.20
C ILE A 70 -7.67 -1.99 7.86
N GLN A 71 -6.90 -1.57 8.88
CA GLN A 71 -5.78 -0.64 8.69
C GLN A 71 -4.62 -1.31 7.92
N SER A 72 -4.30 -2.55 8.24
CA SER A 72 -3.17 -3.26 7.63
C SER A 72 -3.43 -3.60 6.17
N PHE A 73 -4.61 -4.16 5.87
CA PHE A 73 -5.00 -4.47 4.51
C PHE A 73 -5.33 -3.21 3.71
N GLY A 74 -5.97 -2.19 4.32
CA GLY A 74 -6.25 -0.89 3.70
C GLY A 74 -4.98 -0.11 3.34
N GLY A 75 -3.99 -0.06 4.24
CA GLY A 75 -2.69 0.58 3.96
C GLY A 75 -1.93 -0.12 2.82
N TYR A 76 -1.91 -1.45 2.82
CA TYR A 76 -1.31 -2.22 1.72
C TYR A 76 -2.09 -2.04 0.41
N ALA A 77 -3.42 -2.06 0.45
CA ALA A 77 -4.28 -1.86 -0.70
C ALA A 77 -4.08 -0.46 -1.31
N ASN A 78 -4.10 0.60 -0.50
CA ASN A 78 -3.82 1.97 -0.94
C ASN A 78 -2.41 2.09 -1.55
N SER A 79 -1.42 1.43 -0.97
CA SER A 79 -0.07 1.42 -1.55
C SER A 79 0.00 0.72 -2.92
N GLN A 80 -0.78 -0.35 -3.12
CA GLN A 80 -0.85 -1.06 -4.40
C GLN A 80 -1.71 -0.31 -5.41
N LEU A 81 -2.84 0.29 -4.99
CA LEU A 81 -3.67 1.19 -5.80
C LEU A 81 -2.84 2.37 -6.30
N ARG A 82 -2.12 3.08 -5.42
CA ARG A 82 -1.21 4.15 -5.83
C ARG A 82 -0.17 3.68 -6.84
N ARG A 83 0.35 2.44 -6.71
CA ARG A 83 1.28 1.85 -7.70
C ARG A 83 0.61 1.50 -9.03
N LEU A 84 -0.68 1.12 -9.01
CA LEU A 84 -1.49 0.84 -10.20
C LEU A 84 -1.87 2.14 -10.92
N ASP A 85 -2.37 3.13 -10.21
CA ASP A 85 -2.67 4.47 -10.71
C ASP A 85 -1.43 5.09 -11.34
N ASN A 86 -0.28 5.01 -10.65
CA ASN A 86 1.00 5.50 -11.18
C ASN A 86 1.48 4.76 -12.42
N LYS A 87 1.02 3.54 -12.68
CA LYS A 87 1.34 2.77 -13.90
C LYS A 87 0.33 3.04 -15.02
N SER A 88 -0.95 3.16 -14.68
CA SER A 88 -2.05 3.50 -15.59
C SER A 88 -1.87 4.92 -16.15
N ALA A 89 -1.49 5.87 -15.30
CA ALA A 89 -1.17 7.26 -15.62
C ALA A 89 0.01 7.46 -16.60
N ARG A 90 0.63 6.37 -17.08
CA ARG A 90 1.72 6.37 -18.07
C ARG A 90 1.31 5.87 -19.43
N LEU A 91 0.14 5.23 -19.52
CA LEU A 91 -0.51 4.86 -20.77
C LEU A 91 -1.36 6.03 -21.31
N THR A 92 -1.41 7.12 -20.55
CA THR A 92 -2.25 8.28 -20.72
C THR A 92 -1.39 9.50 -21.12
N GLY A 93 -2.01 10.50 -21.75
CA GLY A 93 -1.31 11.72 -22.21
C GLY A 93 -0.68 12.52 -21.06
N GLN A 94 0.25 13.44 -21.36
CA GLN A 94 0.95 14.21 -20.33
C GLN A 94 -0.03 14.95 -19.41
N ALA A 95 -1.08 15.57 -19.96
CA ALA A 95 -2.12 16.22 -19.17
C ALA A 95 -2.87 15.28 -18.20
N GLN A 96 -3.13 14.04 -18.61
CA GLN A 96 -3.76 13.03 -17.75
C GLN A 96 -2.83 12.61 -16.61
N ARG A 97 -1.52 12.53 -16.85
CA ARG A 97 -0.54 12.26 -15.79
C ARG A 97 -0.52 13.36 -14.74
N GLU A 98 -0.56 14.62 -15.15
CA GLU A 98 -0.67 15.76 -14.22
C GLU A 98 -1.97 15.70 -13.41
N GLN A 99 -3.09 15.27 -14.02
CA GLN A 99 -4.35 15.06 -13.30
C GLN A 99 -4.22 13.99 -12.21
N HIS A 100 -3.50 12.90 -12.48
CA HIS A 100 -3.26 11.87 -11.46
C HIS A 100 -2.36 12.36 -10.31
N ILE A 101 -1.39 13.23 -10.60
CA ILE A 101 -0.56 13.87 -9.58
C ILE A 101 -1.42 14.79 -8.71
N LEU A 102 -2.26 15.63 -9.33
CA LEU A 102 -3.20 16.51 -8.63
C LEU A 102 -4.14 15.73 -7.70
N ASN A 103 -4.78 14.68 -8.21
CA ASN A 103 -5.67 13.82 -7.41
C ASN A 103 -4.92 13.18 -6.23
N SER A 104 -3.66 12.76 -6.44
CA SER A 104 -2.84 12.19 -5.37
C SER A 104 -2.51 13.20 -4.28
N ILE A 105 -2.24 14.45 -4.65
CA ILE A 105 -2.00 15.55 -3.70
C ILE A 105 -3.29 15.85 -2.93
N GLN A 106 -4.43 15.94 -3.63
CA GLN A 106 -5.73 16.19 -3.00
C GLN A 106 -6.11 15.09 -1.99
N ASN A 107 -5.90 13.82 -2.35
CA ASN A 107 -6.13 12.70 -1.44
C ASN A 107 -5.23 12.75 -0.20
N ALA A 108 -3.94 13.08 -0.36
CA ALA A 108 -3.03 13.25 0.76
C ALA A 108 -3.41 14.46 1.64
N SER A 109 -4.00 15.50 1.03
CA SER A 109 -4.41 16.72 1.72
C SER A 109 -5.66 16.55 2.59
N TYR A 110 -6.40 15.45 2.46
CA TYR A 110 -7.60 15.18 3.27
C TYR A 110 -7.29 15.23 4.77
N ASP A 111 -6.16 14.68 5.18
CA ASP A 111 -5.73 14.63 6.59
C ASP A 111 -4.99 15.90 7.04
N PHE A 112 -4.79 16.89 6.16
CA PHE A 112 -4.05 18.11 6.50
C PHE A 112 -4.78 18.95 7.55
N LYS A 113 -6.12 18.94 7.53
CA LYS A 113 -6.95 19.64 8.52
C LYS A 113 -6.77 19.10 9.93
N GLU A 114 -6.40 17.82 10.07
CA GLU A 114 -6.15 17.19 11.37
C GLU A 114 -4.69 17.33 11.82
N ARG A 115 -3.74 17.38 10.86
CA ARG A 115 -2.29 17.38 11.12
C ARG A 115 -1.66 18.76 11.26
N TYR A 116 -2.28 19.79 10.70
CA TYR A 116 -1.70 21.13 10.62
C TYR A 116 -2.68 22.18 11.13
N PHE A 117 -2.17 23.38 11.40
CA PHE A 117 -3.02 24.52 11.75
C PHE A 117 -4.13 24.71 10.72
N SER A 118 -5.32 25.05 11.21
CA SER A 118 -6.49 25.22 10.36
C SER A 118 -6.31 26.35 9.35
N TYR A 119 -6.80 26.11 8.15
CA TYR A 119 -6.89 27.08 7.06
C TYR A 119 -8.23 26.86 6.34
N THR A 120 -8.73 27.89 5.68
CA THR A 120 -9.91 27.76 4.80
C THR A 120 -9.51 27.04 3.52
N GLU A 121 -10.40 26.26 2.92
CA GLU A 121 -10.10 25.52 1.68
C GLU A 121 -9.62 26.44 0.56
N ASP A 122 -10.11 27.68 0.53
CA ASP A 122 -9.71 28.73 -0.42
C ASP A 122 -8.28 29.26 -0.21
N ASN A 123 -7.63 28.96 0.92
CA ASN A 123 -6.26 29.43 1.17
C ASN A 123 -5.20 28.68 0.36
N ILE A 124 -5.49 27.44 -0.04
CA ILE A 124 -4.58 26.60 -0.84
C ILE A 124 -5.40 25.94 -1.93
N HIS A 125 -5.37 26.51 -3.14
CA HIS A 125 -6.05 25.95 -4.28
C HIS A 125 -5.04 25.39 -5.28
N LEU A 126 -5.10 24.07 -5.49
CA LEU A 126 -4.37 23.40 -6.55
C LEU A 126 -5.32 23.08 -7.71
N TYR A 127 -4.90 23.36 -8.93
CA TYR A 127 -5.68 23.09 -10.14
C TYR A 127 -4.76 22.81 -11.33
N LEU A 128 -5.35 22.30 -12.42
CA LEU A 128 -4.67 22.12 -13.68
C LEU A 128 -5.04 23.22 -14.65
N ASP A 129 -4.05 23.69 -15.39
CA ASP A 129 -4.25 24.57 -16.54
C ASP A 129 -3.20 24.25 -17.61
N SER A 130 -3.37 24.83 -18.80
CA SER A 130 -2.40 24.78 -19.89
C SER A 130 -1.02 25.28 -19.44
N SER A 131 0.02 24.55 -19.81
CA SER A 131 1.39 24.97 -19.52
C SER A 131 1.89 25.89 -20.64
N PRO A 132 2.55 27.01 -20.32
CA PRO A 132 3.26 27.83 -21.30
C PRO A 132 4.61 27.22 -21.71
N ARG A 133 5.01 26.06 -21.16
CA ARG A 133 6.29 25.41 -21.47
C ARG A 133 6.16 24.51 -22.70
N ASP A 134 7.20 24.51 -23.52
CA ASP A 134 7.23 23.73 -24.77
C ASP A 134 7.21 22.21 -24.56
N ASP A 135 7.56 21.73 -23.36
CA ASP A 135 7.67 20.30 -23.01
C ASP A 135 6.48 19.76 -22.20
N MET A 136 5.46 20.58 -21.93
CA MET A 136 4.29 20.21 -21.13
C MET A 136 2.99 20.72 -21.78
N GLU A 137 1.97 19.88 -21.83
CA GLU A 137 0.62 20.23 -22.32
C GLU A 137 -0.20 20.91 -21.21
N ALA A 138 -0.14 20.37 -20.00
CA ALA A 138 -0.76 20.92 -18.80
C ALA A 138 0.22 20.95 -17.64
N GLU A 139 0.02 21.85 -16.68
CA GLU A 139 0.80 21.97 -15.46
C GLU A 139 -0.13 22.20 -14.25
N ILE A 140 0.32 21.73 -13.09
CA ILE A 140 -0.38 21.98 -11.82
C ILE A 140 0.00 23.37 -11.33
N TYR A 141 -1.00 24.24 -11.21
CA TYR A 141 -0.88 25.57 -10.61
C TYR A 141 -1.34 25.53 -9.15
N MET A 142 -0.80 26.46 -8.36
CA MET A 142 -1.09 26.60 -6.94
C MET A 142 -1.33 28.06 -6.60
N ASP A 143 -2.56 28.38 -6.20
CA ASP A 143 -2.90 29.66 -5.58
C ASP A 143 -2.77 29.51 -4.07
N LEU A 144 -1.98 30.40 -3.45
CA LEU A 144 -1.62 30.32 -2.03
C LEU A 144 -1.85 31.66 -1.34
N SER A 145 -2.72 31.66 -0.33
CA SER A 145 -3.03 32.83 0.50
C SER A 145 -2.98 32.46 1.98
N LEU A 146 -1.80 32.51 2.58
CA LEU A 146 -1.59 32.22 4.01
C LEU A 146 -1.19 33.50 4.76
N LYS A 147 -1.90 33.81 5.85
CA LYS A 147 -1.61 34.96 6.72
C LYS A 147 -1.43 34.46 8.15
N HIS A 148 -0.32 34.84 8.78
CA HIS A 148 0.03 34.41 10.14
C HIS A 148 0.01 32.86 10.32
N TYR A 149 0.41 32.12 9.28
CA TYR A 149 0.42 30.66 9.29
C TYR A 149 1.77 30.11 9.79
N PRO A 150 1.80 29.01 10.57
CA PRO A 150 3.05 28.45 11.05
C PRO A 150 3.96 27.95 9.92
N LEU A 151 5.19 28.46 9.89
CA LEU A 151 6.19 28.09 8.88
C LEU A 151 6.51 26.58 8.89
N ARG A 152 6.48 25.94 10.06
CA ARG A 152 6.79 24.50 10.20
C ARG A 152 5.73 23.63 9.53
N ASP A 153 4.48 24.05 9.59
CA ASP A 153 3.35 23.35 9.00
C ASP A 153 3.40 23.52 7.49
N TYR A 154 3.56 24.75 7.00
CA TYR A 154 3.71 25.00 5.56
C TYR A 154 4.88 24.21 4.96
N ARG A 155 6.04 24.20 5.63
CA ARG A 155 7.20 23.40 5.21
C ARG A 155 6.86 21.91 5.12
N SER A 156 6.07 21.39 6.06
CA SER A 156 5.69 19.98 6.10
C SER A 156 4.71 19.63 4.98
N MET A 157 3.70 20.47 4.76
CA MET A 157 2.75 20.35 3.64
C MET A 157 3.48 20.37 2.29
N TRP A 158 4.38 21.33 2.09
CA TRP A 158 5.20 21.43 0.88
C TRP A 158 6.05 20.18 0.66
N ASN A 159 6.69 19.65 1.71
CA ASN A 159 7.51 18.44 1.59
C ASN A 159 6.70 17.22 1.15
N GLU A 160 5.45 17.10 1.62
CA GLU A 160 4.54 16.02 1.26
C GLU A 160 4.14 16.12 -0.22
N MET A 161 3.72 17.31 -0.67
CA MET A 161 3.42 17.60 -2.08
C MET A 161 4.63 17.36 -2.98
N ASN A 162 5.80 17.91 -2.63
CA ASN A 162 7.05 17.75 -3.36
C ASN A 162 7.47 16.28 -3.46
N SER A 163 7.27 15.48 -2.40
CA SER A 163 7.58 14.05 -2.46
C SER A 163 6.67 13.34 -3.46
N ILE A 164 5.39 13.69 -3.53
CA ILE A 164 4.46 13.13 -4.51
C ILE A 164 4.93 13.46 -5.93
N VAL A 165 5.14 14.73 -6.26
CA VAL A 165 5.61 15.16 -7.60
C VAL A 165 6.90 14.41 -7.99
N ARG A 166 7.90 14.43 -7.10
CA ARG A 166 9.20 13.77 -7.31
C ARG A 166 9.09 12.25 -7.52
N ASP A 167 8.14 11.58 -6.87
CA ASP A 167 7.92 10.15 -7.06
C ASP A 167 7.47 9.86 -8.49
N TYR A 168 6.64 10.73 -9.08
CA TYR A 168 6.26 10.62 -10.49
C TYR A 168 7.47 10.91 -11.41
N ASP A 169 8.36 11.85 -11.08
CA ASP A 169 9.54 12.19 -11.90
C ASP A 169 10.60 11.08 -11.96
N LYS A 170 10.96 10.50 -10.80
CA LYS A 170 12.02 9.47 -10.70
C LYS A 170 11.71 8.21 -11.51
N LEU A 171 10.45 7.99 -11.84
CA LEU A 171 9.97 6.77 -12.47
C LEU A 171 10.12 6.74 -14.01
N GLY A 172 10.65 7.79 -14.64
CA GLY A 172 10.75 7.94 -16.10
C GLY A 172 11.91 7.20 -16.80
N LYS A 173 13.07 7.00 -16.16
CA LYS A 173 14.26 6.43 -16.85
C LYS A 173 14.50 4.93 -16.62
N ARG A 174 14.04 4.35 -15.50
CA ARG A 174 14.47 3.01 -15.05
C ARG A 174 13.45 1.88 -15.28
N ASN A 175 12.25 2.17 -15.78
CA ASN A 175 11.13 1.20 -15.79
C ASN A 175 10.44 0.96 -17.14
N LYS A 176 10.98 1.46 -18.27
CA LYS A 176 10.50 1.07 -19.62
C LYS A 176 10.43 -0.46 -19.78
N HIS A 177 11.43 -1.20 -19.27
CA HIS A 177 11.47 -2.66 -19.29
C HIS A 177 10.42 -3.37 -18.41
N ALA A 178 9.88 -2.73 -17.37
CA ALA A 178 8.91 -3.38 -16.48
C ALA A 178 7.49 -3.44 -17.08
N ILE A 179 7.21 -2.58 -18.05
CA ILE A 179 5.93 -2.47 -18.77
C ILE A 179 5.80 -3.57 -19.83
N GLU A 180 6.90 -3.96 -20.49
CA GLU A 180 6.92 -5.06 -21.47
C GLU A 180 6.58 -6.43 -20.87
N HIS A 181 6.66 -6.60 -19.55
CA HIS A 181 6.55 -7.91 -18.88
C HIS A 181 5.25 -8.16 -18.09
N ALA A 182 4.11 -7.59 -18.49
CA ALA A 182 2.78 -7.94 -17.93
C ALA A 182 2.64 -7.85 -16.38
N LYS A 183 3.51 -7.06 -15.71
CA LYS A 183 3.55 -6.97 -14.24
C LYS A 183 2.33 -6.28 -13.64
N LEU A 184 1.51 -5.57 -14.44
CA LEU A 184 0.33 -4.83 -13.97
C LEU A 184 -0.76 -5.78 -13.42
N SER A 185 -1.09 -6.83 -14.18
CA SER A 185 -2.12 -7.81 -13.81
C SER A 185 -1.79 -8.51 -12.49
N LYS A 186 -0.50 -8.80 -12.22
CA LYS A 186 -0.05 -9.37 -10.95
C LYS A 186 -0.35 -8.46 -9.75
N HIS A 187 -0.17 -7.14 -9.89
CA HIS A 187 -0.45 -6.20 -8.80
C HIS A 187 -1.96 -6.01 -8.57
N MET A 188 -2.76 -6.01 -9.65
CA MET A 188 -4.22 -5.95 -9.55
C MET A 188 -4.78 -7.19 -8.85
N MET A 189 -4.30 -8.38 -9.22
CA MET A 189 -4.70 -9.64 -8.59
C MET A 189 -4.32 -9.68 -7.12
N HIS A 190 -3.14 -9.17 -6.77
CA HIS A 190 -2.71 -9.08 -5.39
C HIS A 190 -3.59 -8.11 -4.58
N LEU A 191 -4.01 -6.98 -5.17
CA LEU A 191 -4.93 -6.04 -4.55
C LEU A 191 -6.31 -6.67 -4.29
N VAL A 192 -6.91 -7.32 -5.29
CA VAL A 192 -8.19 -8.02 -5.16
C VAL A 192 -8.11 -9.07 -4.06
N ARG A 193 -7.01 -9.84 -4.02
CA ARG A 193 -6.74 -10.81 -2.96
C ARG A 193 -6.76 -10.18 -1.57
N LEU A 194 -6.13 -9.01 -1.39
CA LEU A 194 -6.09 -8.32 -0.10
C LEU A 194 -7.49 -7.86 0.35
N TYR A 195 -8.29 -7.29 -0.54
CA TYR A 195 -9.65 -6.86 -0.20
C TYR A 195 -10.55 -8.02 0.18
N LEU A 196 -10.55 -9.10 -0.61
CA LEU A 196 -11.39 -10.26 -0.32
C LEU A 196 -10.99 -10.95 0.99
N MET A 197 -9.70 -11.01 1.29
CA MET A 197 -9.21 -11.55 2.56
C MET A 197 -9.62 -10.67 3.75
N ALA A 198 -9.60 -9.34 3.59
CA ALA A 198 -10.10 -8.44 4.62
C ALA A 198 -11.59 -8.64 4.87
N PHE A 199 -12.41 -8.81 3.83
CA PHE A 199 -13.83 -9.14 3.97
C PHE A 199 -14.05 -10.48 4.67
N ASP A 200 -13.32 -11.53 4.29
CA ASP A 200 -13.44 -12.85 4.95
C ASP A 200 -13.09 -12.78 6.45
N ILE A 201 -12.05 -12.01 6.81
CA ILE A 201 -11.65 -11.82 8.22
C ILE A 201 -12.72 -11.03 9.00
N LEU A 202 -13.30 -9.98 8.40
CA LEU A 202 -14.23 -9.08 9.09
C LEU A 202 -15.66 -9.61 9.17
N GLU A 203 -16.14 -10.33 8.15
CA GLU A 203 -17.52 -10.82 8.08
C GLU A 203 -17.68 -12.24 8.60
N LYS A 204 -16.65 -13.08 8.42
CA LYS A 204 -16.76 -14.53 8.70
C LYS A 204 -15.85 -14.99 9.82
N GLU A 205 -15.04 -14.09 10.39
CA GLU A 205 -14.00 -14.38 11.39
C GLU A 205 -13.06 -15.50 10.92
N LYS A 206 -12.83 -15.61 9.61
CA LYS A 206 -12.04 -16.65 8.98
C LYS A 206 -10.98 -16.03 8.08
N SER A 207 -9.74 -16.46 8.23
CA SER A 207 -8.76 -16.30 7.15
C SER A 207 -8.96 -17.49 6.22
N THR A 208 -9.68 -17.32 5.11
CA THR A 208 -9.78 -18.33 4.05
C THR A 208 -8.98 -17.86 2.84
N ARG A 209 -8.23 -18.78 2.23
CA ARG A 209 -7.44 -18.47 1.03
C ARG A 209 -8.38 -18.20 -0.15
N THR A 210 -8.54 -16.92 -0.52
CA THR A 210 -9.43 -16.53 -1.64
C THR A 210 -8.91 -16.95 -3.03
N ALA A 211 -7.71 -17.51 -3.14
CA ALA A 211 -7.11 -17.93 -4.40
C ALA A 211 -8.01 -18.90 -5.20
N ASN A 212 -8.75 -19.79 -4.54
CA ASN A 212 -9.65 -20.73 -5.23
C ASN A 212 -10.90 -20.06 -5.84
N ARG A 213 -11.20 -18.79 -5.55
CA ARG A 213 -12.32 -18.06 -6.18
C ARG A 213 -11.92 -17.24 -7.40
N ILE A 214 -10.65 -16.87 -7.53
CA ILE A 214 -10.21 -15.94 -8.57
C ILE A 214 -9.88 -16.67 -9.89
N PHE A 215 -9.59 -17.98 -9.85
CA PHE A 215 -9.31 -18.80 -11.04
C PHE A 215 -10.53 -19.50 -11.65
N HIS A 216 -11.75 -19.16 -11.21
CA HIS A 216 -13.01 -19.72 -11.74
C HIS A 216 -13.82 -18.73 -12.61
N PHE A 217 -13.16 -17.74 -13.21
CA PHE A 217 -13.73 -16.90 -14.28
C PHE A 217 -12.94 -17.06 -15.57
#